data_AF-A0A2D8JNV4-F1
#
_entry.id   AF-A0A2D8JNV4-F1
#
_cell.length_a   1.000
_cell.length_b   1.000
_cell.length_c   1.000
_cell.angle_alpha   90.00
_cell.angle_beta   90.00
_cell.angle_gamma   90.00
#
_symmetry.space_group_name_H-M   'P 1'
#
loop_
_entity.id
_entity.type
_entity.pdbx_description
1 polymer ?
#
loop_
_entity_poly.entity_id
_entity_poly.type
_entity_poly.pdbx_seq_one_letter_code
_entity_poly.pdbx_strand_id
1 'polypeptide(L)'
;MAVISFASDNKSSDSSDFSSQFEQAIIEKYNLANSHRVNKQFDKCLSILFEISDDYFRANFDIASMFYQDYKNYDLALYFFDEIIKTYESNNSEVFLKSNEDIYKNSLFFSAYIYINDVELYTNGINRYKIFVEKFPNDELADDAIHELNALNSEKNQIELLKNNLK
;
A
#
# COMPACT_ATOMS: atom_id res chain seq x y z
N MET A 1 16.86 9.25 -60.04
CA MET A 1 15.42 8.97 -60.30
C MET A 1 15.28 7.49 -60.52
N ALA A 2 14.60 6.78 -59.62
CA ALA A 2 14.27 5.36 -59.76
C ALA A 2 12.87 5.14 -59.18
N VAL A 3 12.12 4.26 -59.82
CA VAL A 3 10.67 4.06 -59.70
C VAL A 3 10.39 2.68 -59.09
N ILE A 4 9.56 2.65 -58.04
CA ILE A 4 8.64 1.61 -57.51
C ILE A 4 9.21 0.25 -57.04
N SER A 5 9.02 -0.07 -55.76
CA SER A 5 8.05 -1.08 -55.26
C SER A 5 8.26 -1.31 -53.75
N PHE A 6 7.24 -1.11 -52.93
CA PHE A 6 7.21 -1.61 -51.56
C PHE A 6 5.90 -2.34 -51.32
N ALA A 7 6.00 -3.67 -51.32
CA ALA A 7 5.10 -4.54 -50.60
C ALA A 7 5.96 -5.55 -49.84
N SER A 8 5.94 -5.46 -48.52
CA SER A 8 6.01 -6.64 -47.67
C SER A 8 5.14 -6.35 -46.46
N ASP A 9 3.92 -6.87 -46.50
CA ASP A 9 3.13 -7.12 -45.31
C ASP A 9 3.91 -8.03 -44.37
N ASN A 10 4.07 -7.61 -43.12
CA ASN A 10 4.06 -8.53 -41.99
C ASN A 10 3.31 -7.84 -40.85
N LYS A 11 2.04 -8.23 -40.72
CA LYS A 11 1.16 -7.86 -39.61
C LYS A 11 1.71 -8.45 -38.31
N SER A 12 2.19 -7.59 -37.42
CA SER A 12 2.31 -7.89 -35.98
C SER A 12 2.05 -6.63 -35.14
N SER A 13 0.91 -5.96 -35.35
CA SER A 13 0.63 -4.65 -34.76
C SER A 13 -0.50 -4.61 -33.71
N ASP A 14 -1.10 -5.74 -33.32
CA ASP A 14 -2.29 -5.70 -32.45
C ASP A 14 -2.00 -5.82 -30.94
N SER A 15 -0.84 -6.31 -30.50
CA SER A 15 -0.59 -6.54 -29.07
C SER A 15 -0.05 -5.33 -28.31
N SER A 16 0.74 -4.47 -28.95
CA SER A 16 1.35 -3.30 -28.30
C SER A 16 0.37 -2.15 -28.12
N ASP A 17 -0.56 -1.98 -29.07
CA ASP A 17 -1.54 -0.88 -29.06
C ASP A 17 -2.63 -1.13 -28.01
N PHE A 18 -3.08 -2.38 -27.89
CA PHE A 18 -4.07 -2.81 -26.88
C PHE A 18 -3.54 -2.72 -25.44
N SER A 19 -2.28 -3.10 -25.19
CA SER A 19 -1.64 -2.96 -23.86
C SER A 19 -1.61 -1.49 -23.42
N SER A 20 -1.31 -0.58 -24.36
CA SER A 20 -1.24 0.86 -24.06
C SER A 20 -2.62 1.46 -23.77
N GLN A 21 -3.66 1.03 -24.49
CA GLN A 21 -5.04 1.50 -24.27
C GLN A 21 -5.60 0.98 -22.94
N PHE A 22 -5.26 -0.24 -22.57
CA PHE A 22 -5.66 -0.83 -21.30
C PHE A 22 -5.00 -0.12 -20.11
N GLU A 23 -3.69 0.10 -20.16
CA GLU A 23 -2.96 0.88 -19.15
C GLU A 23 -3.53 2.31 -19.01
N GLN A 24 -3.85 2.95 -20.14
CA GLN A 24 -4.44 4.28 -20.17
C GLN A 24 -5.82 4.31 -19.49
N ALA A 25 -6.66 3.29 -19.70
CA ALA A 25 -7.97 3.20 -19.05
C ALA A 25 -7.87 3.07 -17.52
N ILE A 26 -6.89 2.32 -17.01
CA ILE A 26 -6.63 2.23 -15.56
C ILE A 26 -6.17 3.57 -15.00
N ILE A 27 -5.26 4.26 -15.69
CA ILE A 27 -4.79 5.60 -15.30
C ILE A 27 -5.94 6.60 -15.22
N GLU A 28 -6.87 6.56 -16.19
CA GLU A 28 -8.05 7.42 -16.21
C GLU A 28 -8.98 7.17 -15.01
N LYS A 29 -9.18 5.90 -14.62
CA LYS A 29 -9.94 5.56 -13.41
C LYS A 29 -9.28 6.16 -12.16
N TYR A 30 -7.97 6.03 -12.00
CA TYR A 30 -7.25 6.63 -10.86
C TYR A 30 -7.34 8.16 -10.85
N ASN A 31 -7.19 8.80 -12.01
CA ASN A 31 -7.31 10.25 -12.13
C ASN A 31 -8.72 10.73 -11.75
N LEU A 32 -9.76 10.00 -12.17
CA LEU A 32 -11.14 10.31 -11.82
C LEU A 32 -11.41 10.09 -10.33
N ALA A 33 -10.96 8.96 -9.76
CA ALA A 33 -11.06 8.68 -8.34
C ALA A 33 -10.39 9.78 -7.51
N ASN A 34 -9.16 10.17 -7.87
CA ASN A 34 -8.43 11.23 -7.18
C ASN A 34 -9.14 12.59 -7.30
N SER A 35 -9.70 12.91 -8.46
CA SER A 35 -10.52 14.13 -8.63
C SER A 35 -11.71 14.13 -7.65
N HIS A 36 -12.40 13.00 -7.49
CA HIS A 36 -13.46 12.88 -6.49
C HIS A 36 -12.93 13.04 -5.06
N ARG A 37 -11.78 12.45 -4.73
CA ARG A 37 -11.15 12.58 -3.40
C ARG A 37 -10.82 14.04 -3.07
N VAL A 38 -10.15 14.76 -3.97
CA VAL A 38 -9.81 16.19 -3.83
C VAL A 38 -11.06 17.04 -3.64
N ASN A 39 -12.15 16.71 -4.32
CA ASN A 39 -13.45 17.39 -4.19
C ASN A 39 -14.27 16.90 -2.98
N LYS A 40 -13.68 16.09 -2.08
CA LYS A 40 -14.33 15.49 -0.90
C LYS A 40 -15.58 14.65 -1.22
N GLN A 41 -15.66 14.13 -2.44
CA GLN A 41 -16.70 13.22 -2.90
C GLN A 41 -16.27 11.78 -2.64
N PHE A 42 -16.08 11.44 -1.37
CA PHE A 42 -15.41 10.20 -0.95
C PHE A 42 -16.16 8.93 -1.38
N ASP A 43 -17.49 8.92 -1.35
CA ASP A 43 -18.29 7.77 -1.80
C ASP A 43 -18.06 7.47 -3.29
N LYS A 44 -17.95 8.51 -4.12
CA LYS A 44 -17.68 8.37 -5.57
C LYS A 44 -16.25 7.90 -5.81
N CYS A 45 -15.30 8.43 -5.06
CA CYS A 45 -13.92 7.99 -5.11
C CYS A 45 -13.81 6.49 -4.77
N LEU A 46 -14.39 6.05 -3.64
CA LEU A 46 -14.41 4.66 -3.25
C LEU A 46 -15.10 3.77 -4.30
N SER A 47 -16.26 4.20 -4.81
CA SER A 47 -16.97 3.46 -5.87
C SER A 47 -16.06 3.14 -7.05
N ILE A 48 -15.28 4.12 -7.52
CA ILE A 48 -14.37 3.92 -8.64
C ILE A 48 -13.19 3.03 -8.25
N LEU A 49 -12.60 3.22 -7.07
CA LEU A 49 -11.49 2.38 -6.61
C LEU A 49 -11.89 0.90 -6.49
N PHE A 50 -13.10 0.61 -6.01
CA PHE A 50 -13.64 -0.75 -5.95
C PHE A 50 -13.88 -1.37 -7.34
N GLU A 51 -13.97 -0.58 -8.41
CA GLU A 51 -14.09 -1.06 -9.79
C GLU A 51 -12.73 -1.34 -10.46
N ILE A 52 -11.61 -1.06 -9.79
CA ILE A 52 -10.26 -1.33 -10.30
C ILE A 52 -9.81 -2.72 -9.84
N SER A 53 -10.16 -3.76 -10.61
CA SER A 53 -9.73 -5.13 -10.35
C SER A 53 -8.35 -5.47 -10.90
N ASP A 54 -7.94 -4.80 -11.98
CA ASP A 54 -6.73 -5.14 -12.73
C ASP A 54 -5.44 -4.63 -12.06
N ASP A 55 -5.57 -3.63 -11.19
CA ASP A 55 -4.51 -3.11 -10.34
C ASP A 55 -4.95 -3.18 -8.86
N TYR A 56 -5.37 -4.39 -8.47
CA TYR A 56 -6.00 -4.68 -7.19
C TYR A 56 -5.17 -4.20 -6.00
N PHE A 57 -3.84 -4.39 -6.02
CA PHE A 57 -2.98 -4.04 -4.89
C PHE A 57 -2.98 -2.54 -4.60
N ARG A 58 -2.78 -1.74 -5.65
CA ARG A 58 -2.79 -0.29 -5.54
C ARG A 58 -4.18 0.24 -5.18
N ALA A 59 -5.23 -0.32 -5.78
CA ALA A 59 -6.60 0.06 -5.47
C ALA A 59 -6.93 -0.17 -3.99
N ASN A 60 -6.58 -1.34 -3.43
CA ASN A 60 -6.78 -1.62 -2.00
C ASN A 60 -5.94 -0.71 -1.10
N PHE A 61 -4.73 -0.35 -1.52
CA PHE A 61 -3.90 0.58 -0.75
C PHE A 61 -4.54 1.98 -0.69
N ASP A 62 -5.07 2.46 -1.81
CA ASP A 62 -5.77 3.74 -1.88
C ASP A 62 -7.08 3.71 -1.06
N ILE A 63 -7.82 2.60 -1.11
CA ILE A 63 -9.01 2.36 -0.28
C ILE A 63 -8.65 2.37 1.22
N ALA A 64 -7.59 1.67 1.63
CA ALA A 64 -7.11 1.65 3.00
C ALA A 64 -6.75 3.07 3.48
N SER A 65 -6.04 3.81 2.63
CA SER A 65 -5.64 5.20 2.89
C SER A 65 -6.83 6.14 3.03
N MET A 66 -7.89 5.95 2.24
CA MET A 66 -9.14 6.70 2.40
C MET A 66 -9.84 6.39 3.72
N PHE A 67 -9.96 5.11 4.08
CA PHE A 67 -10.57 4.74 5.35
C PHE A 67 -9.78 5.29 6.54
N TYR A 68 -8.46 5.29 6.46
CA TYR A 68 -7.61 5.88 7.49
C TYR A 68 -7.74 7.40 7.57
N GLN A 69 -7.48 8.11 6.47
CA GLN A 69 -7.28 9.56 6.48
C GLN A 69 -8.59 10.35 6.42
N ASP A 70 -9.53 9.91 5.57
CA ASP A 70 -10.74 10.67 5.27
C ASP A 70 -11.91 10.27 6.16
N TYR A 71 -12.11 8.96 6.37
CA TYR A 71 -13.20 8.43 7.20
C TYR A 71 -12.82 8.22 8.66
N LYS A 72 -11.53 8.10 8.98
CA LYS A 72 -11.04 7.66 10.30
C LYS A 72 -11.67 6.36 10.77
N ASN A 73 -11.93 5.46 9.83
CA ASN A 73 -12.42 4.11 10.08
C ASN A 73 -11.22 3.16 10.10
N TYR A 74 -10.60 3.04 11.27
CA TYR A 74 -9.38 2.28 11.46
C TYR A 74 -9.57 0.78 11.24
N ASP A 75 -10.72 0.23 11.61
CA ASP A 75 -11.03 -1.19 11.39
C ASP A 75 -11.03 -1.54 9.90
N LEU A 76 -11.68 -0.71 9.07
CA LEU A 76 -11.66 -0.92 7.61
C LEU A 76 -10.29 -0.64 7.01
N ALA A 77 -9.59 0.40 7.45
CA ALA A 77 -8.23 0.66 6.98
C ALA A 77 -7.29 -0.54 7.23
N LEU A 78 -7.32 -1.07 8.45
CA LEU A 78 -6.52 -2.23 8.84
C LEU A 78 -6.94 -3.49 8.06
N TYR A 79 -8.23 -3.72 7.84
CA TYR A 79 -8.71 -4.83 7.01
C TYR A 79 -8.06 -4.83 5.62
N PHE A 80 -8.05 -3.68 4.93
CA PHE A 80 -7.46 -3.59 3.59
C PHE A 80 -5.93 -3.72 3.61
N PHE A 81 -5.24 -3.10 4.58
CA PHE A 81 -3.79 -3.31 4.74
C PHE A 81 -3.43 -4.76 5.02
N ASP A 82 -4.21 -5.45 5.86
CA ASP A 82 -3.96 -6.85 6.20
C ASP A 82 -4.18 -7.79 5.00
N GLU A 83 -5.18 -7.53 4.16
CA GLU A 83 -5.40 -8.29 2.92
C GLU A 83 -4.27 -8.09 1.90
N ILE A 84 -3.73 -6.87 1.78
CA ILE A 84 -2.53 -6.60 0.97
C ILE A 84 -1.35 -7.42 1.50
N ILE A 85 -1.06 -7.32 2.80
CA ILE A 85 0.08 -8.01 3.42
C ILE A 85 -0.03 -9.53 3.24
N LYS A 86 -1.18 -10.09 3.59
CA LYS A 86 -1.43 -11.54 3.47
C LYS A 86 -1.29 -12.02 2.03
N THR A 87 -1.84 -11.28 1.07
CA THR A 87 -1.73 -11.64 -0.34
C THR A 87 -0.28 -11.61 -0.81
N TYR A 88 0.47 -10.57 -0.43
CA TYR A 88 1.89 -10.43 -0.78
C TYR A 88 2.72 -11.59 -0.23
N GLU A 89 2.58 -11.89 1.07
CA GLU A 89 3.36 -12.94 1.73
C GLU A 89 2.99 -14.36 1.28
N SER A 90 1.78 -14.55 0.74
CA SER A 90 1.35 -15.84 0.18
C SER A 90 1.77 -16.05 -1.29
N ASN A 91 2.29 -15.02 -1.95
CA ASN A 91 2.65 -15.06 -3.37
C ASN A 91 4.12 -15.47 -3.56
N ASN A 92 4.40 -16.24 -4.61
CA ASN A 92 5.76 -16.72 -4.94
C ASN A 92 6.26 -16.21 -6.31
N SER A 93 5.49 -15.37 -7.01
CA SER A 93 5.90 -14.80 -8.30
C SER A 93 6.85 -13.63 -8.09
N GLU A 94 8.10 -13.78 -8.51
CA GLU A 94 9.13 -12.75 -8.39
C GLU A 94 8.70 -11.41 -9.05
N VAL A 95 8.05 -11.49 -10.21
CA VAL A 95 7.54 -10.30 -10.91
C VAL A 95 6.49 -9.59 -10.05
N PHE A 96 5.56 -10.36 -9.47
CA PHE A 96 4.53 -9.79 -8.60
C PHE A 96 5.13 -9.15 -7.35
N LEU A 97 6.04 -9.87 -6.67
CA LEU A 97 6.68 -9.40 -5.44
C LEU A 97 7.48 -8.11 -5.68
N LYS A 98 8.23 -8.05 -6.78
CA LYS A 98 9.00 -6.87 -7.16
C LYS A 98 8.11 -5.68 -7.50
N SER A 99 7.03 -5.90 -8.26
CA SER A 99 6.13 -4.82 -8.67
C SER A 99 5.29 -4.25 -7.53
N ASN A 100 5.17 -4.96 -6.40
CA ASN A 100 4.29 -4.58 -5.29
C ASN A 100 5.02 -4.36 -3.95
N GLU A 101 6.37 -4.38 -3.95
CA GLU A 101 7.17 -4.25 -2.73
C GLU A 101 6.88 -2.95 -1.97
N ASP A 102 6.76 -1.83 -2.70
CA ASP A 102 6.46 -0.53 -2.10
C ASP A 102 5.08 -0.48 -1.44
N ILE A 103 4.06 -1.08 -2.07
CA ILE A 103 2.71 -1.16 -1.50
C ILE A 103 2.73 -2.04 -0.24
N TYR A 104 3.43 -3.17 -0.29
CA TYR A 104 3.55 -4.08 0.83
C TYR A 104 4.27 -3.46 2.03
N LYS A 105 5.45 -2.86 1.82
CA LYS A 105 6.22 -2.22 2.90
C LYS A 105 5.45 -1.05 3.52
N ASN A 106 4.79 -0.23 2.71
CA ASN A 106 3.96 0.88 3.21
C ASN A 106 2.75 0.36 3.99
N SER A 107 2.14 -0.75 3.55
CA SER A 107 1.04 -1.37 4.29
C SER A 107 1.47 -1.89 5.66
N LEU A 108 2.67 -2.48 5.78
CA LEU A 108 3.25 -2.83 7.07
C LEU A 108 3.44 -1.59 7.96
N PHE A 109 4.02 -0.53 7.41
CA PHE A 109 4.30 0.69 8.17
C PHE A 109 3.02 1.38 8.65
N PHE A 110 2.05 1.63 7.77
CA PHE A 110 0.82 2.34 8.13
C PHE A 110 -0.09 1.51 9.03
N SER A 111 -0.20 0.19 8.80
CA SER A 111 -0.96 -0.66 9.74
C SER A 111 -0.32 -0.67 11.12
N ALA A 112 1.02 -0.71 11.21
CA ALA A 112 1.71 -0.60 12.50
C ALA A 112 1.38 0.73 13.21
N TYR A 113 1.46 1.84 12.47
CA TYR A 113 1.16 3.17 12.98
C TYR A 113 -0.27 3.24 13.53
N ILE A 114 -1.26 2.76 12.77
CA ILE A 114 -2.67 2.74 13.18
C ILE A 114 -2.86 1.87 14.42
N TYR A 115 -2.28 0.65 14.44
CA TYR A 115 -2.37 -0.24 15.59
C TYR A 115 -1.85 0.41 16.88
N ILE A 116 -0.76 1.18 16.80
CA ILE A 116 -0.15 1.82 17.98
C ILE A 116 -0.89 3.10 18.37
N ASN A 117 -1.18 3.98 17.41
CA ASN A 117 -1.59 5.36 17.70
C ASN A 117 -3.11 5.55 17.74
N ASP A 118 -3.86 4.75 16.98
CA ASP A 118 -5.31 4.95 16.83
C ASP A 118 -6.15 3.86 17.50
N VAL A 119 -5.62 2.64 17.63
CA VAL A 119 -6.38 1.46 18.15
C VAL A 119 -5.77 0.88 19.44
N GLU A 120 -4.58 1.31 19.85
CA GLU A 120 -3.88 0.86 21.08
C GLU A 120 -3.62 -0.67 21.15
N LEU A 121 -3.55 -1.33 20.00
CA LEU A 121 -3.16 -2.74 19.86
C LEU A 121 -1.64 -2.85 19.67
N TYR A 122 -0.88 -2.46 20.69
CA TYR A 122 0.59 -2.32 20.63
C TYR A 122 1.32 -3.59 20.17
N THR A 123 0.86 -4.78 20.59
CA THR A 123 1.50 -6.04 20.16
C THR A 123 1.44 -6.21 18.64
N ASN A 124 0.31 -5.86 18.02
CA ASN A 124 0.14 -5.98 16.57
C ASN A 124 1.05 -4.97 15.86
N GLY A 125 1.04 -3.71 16.31
CA GLY A 125 1.88 -2.68 15.70
C GLY A 125 3.38 -2.93 15.86
N ILE A 126 3.82 -3.36 17.04
CA ILE A 126 5.23 -3.75 17.28
C ILE A 126 5.63 -4.89 16.34
N ASN A 127 4.78 -5.91 16.17
CA ASN A 127 5.09 -7.01 15.26
C ASN A 127 5.20 -6.53 13.81
N ARG A 128 4.32 -5.64 13.36
CA ARG A 128 4.35 -5.07 12.00
C ARG A 128 5.61 -4.23 11.76
N TYR A 129 5.99 -3.33 12.68
CA TYR A 129 7.24 -2.58 12.55
C TYR A 129 8.48 -3.45 12.60
N LYS A 130 8.52 -4.50 13.42
CA LYS A 130 9.64 -5.45 13.41
C LYS A 130 9.80 -6.12 12.05
N ILE A 131 8.70 -6.60 11.45
CA ILE A 131 8.72 -7.18 10.10
C ILE A 131 9.21 -6.16 9.08
N PHE A 132 8.74 -4.91 9.17
CA PHE A 132 9.14 -3.83 8.28
C PHE A 132 10.66 -3.57 8.35
N VAL A 133 11.20 -3.35 9.56
CA VAL A 133 12.63 -3.06 9.76
C VAL A 133 13.52 -4.27 9.41
N GLU A 134 13.06 -5.49 9.67
CA GLU A 134 13.81 -6.70 9.31
C GLU A 134 13.90 -6.91 7.80
N LYS A 135 12.80 -6.71 7.07
CA LYS A 135 12.74 -6.92 5.61
C LYS A 135 13.29 -5.72 4.82
N PHE A 136 13.11 -4.51 5.33
CA PHE A 136 13.43 -3.26 4.63
C PHE A 136 14.30 -2.30 5.48
N PRO A 137 15.49 -2.74 5.93
CA PRO A 137 16.32 -1.94 6.84
C PRO A 137 16.89 -0.65 6.23
N ASN A 138 16.88 -0.54 4.90
CA ASN A 138 17.39 0.64 4.18
C ASN A 138 16.27 1.52 3.61
N ASP A 139 15.01 1.23 3.97
CA ASP A 139 13.87 2.03 3.53
C ASP A 139 13.88 3.42 4.20
N GLU A 140 13.33 4.43 3.53
CA GLU A 140 13.27 5.78 4.06
C GLU A 140 12.47 5.88 5.38
N LEU A 141 11.51 4.97 5.59
CA LEU A 141 10.69 4.91 6.81
C LEU A 141 11.29 3.99 7.89
N ALA A 142 12.45 3.36 7.65
CA ALA A 142 13.05 2.42 8.60
C ALA A 142 13.46 3.11 9.92
N ASP A 143 14.08 4.28 9.82
CA ASP A 143 14.50 5.06 11.00
C ASP A 143 13.28 5.49 11.84
N ASP A 144 12.18 5.88 11.18
CA ASP A 144 10.92 6.22 11.85
C ASP A 144 10.34 5.01 12.59
N ALA A 145 10.27 3.85 11.94
CA ALA A 145 9.79 2.62 12.58
C ALA A 145 10.67 2.20 13.78
N ILE A 146 11.99 2.36 13.67
CA ILE A 146 12.93 2.10 14.77
C ILE A 146 12.71 3.08 15.93
N HIS A 147 12.50 4.36 15.62
CA HIS A 147 12.21 5.39 16.62
C HIS A 147 10.94 5.04 17.41
N GLU A 148 9.85 4.69 16.72
CA GLU A 148 8.59 4.26 17.35
C GLU A 148 8.78 3.04 18.25
N LEU A 149 9.50 2.01 17.78
CA LEU A 149 9.80 0.81 18.57
C LEU A 149 10.61 1.13 19.84
N ASN A 150 11.57 2.07 19.75
CA ASN A 150 12.38 2.47 20.89
C ASN A 150 11.58 3.27 21.91
N ALA A 151 10.69 4.15 21.47
CA ALA A 151 9.79 4.91 22.34
C ALA A 151 8.93 3.97 23.20
N LEU A 152 8.29 2.98 22.57
CA LEU A 152 7.45 1.98 23.27
C LEU A 152 8.25 1.14 24.29
N ASN A 153 9.49 0.78 23.97
CA ASN A 153 10.35 0.05 24.91
C ASN A 153 10.76 0.91 26.12
N SER A 154 11.03 2.20 25.90
CA SER A 154 11.37 3.14 26.97
C SER A 154 10.23 3.26 27.98
N GLU A 155 8.99 3.40 27.52
CA GLU A 155 7.80 3.49 28.37
C GLU A 155 7.60 2.21 29.20
N LYS A 156 7.76 1.04 28.57
CA LYS A 156 7.68 -0.25 29.28
C LYS A 156 8.70 -0.34 30.42
N ASN A 157 9.94 0.08 30.17
CA ASN A 157 11.00 0.08 31.18
C ASN A 157 10.68 1.04 32.34
N GLN A 158 10.12 2.22 32.05
CA GLN A 158 9.70 3.17 33.09
C GLN A 158 8.59 2.61 33.99
N ILE A 159 7.59 1.95 33.40
CA ILE A 159 6.50 1.30 34.17
C ILE A 159 7.07 0.21 35.09
N GLU A 160 8.03 -0.58 34.62
CA GLU A 160 8.64 -1.64 35.41
C GLU A 160 9.47 -1.08 36.58
N LEU A 161 10.25 -0.02 36.36
CA LEU A 161 10.99 0.68 37.41
C LEU A 161 10.06 1.22 38.49
N LEU A 162 8.96 1.87 38.10
CA LEU A 162 7.96 2.38 39.06
C LEU A 162 7.33 1.26 39.89
N LYS A 163 6.97 0.13 39.27
CA LYS A 163 6.41 -1.03 39.98
C LYS A 163 7.39 -1.64 40.98
N ASN A 164 8.68 -1.63 40.68
CA ASN A 164 9.70 -2.18 41.56
C ASN A 164 10.05 -1.23 42.73
N ASN A 165 9.87 0.08 42.55
CA ASN A 165 10.09 1.09 43.59
C ASN A 165 8.88 1.30 44.54
N LEU A 166 7.73 0.72 44.21
CA LEU A 166 6.51 0.75 45.04
C LEU A 166 6.38 -0.50 45.96
N LYS A 167 7.35 -1.42 45.92
CA LYS A 167 7.44 -2.58 46.81
C LYS A 167 8.36 -2.30 47.98
#